data_AF-A0A3D0GY80-F1
#
_entry.id   AF-A0A3D0GY80-F1
#
_cell.length_a   1.000
_cell.length_b   1.000
_cell.length_c   1.000
_cell.angle_alpha   90.00
_cell.angle_beta   90.00
_cell.angle_gamma   90.00
#
_symmetry.space_group_name_H-M   'P 1'
#
loop_
_entity.id
_entity.type
_entity.pdbx_description
1 polymer ?
#
loop_
_entity_poly.entity_id
_entity_poly.type
_entity_poly.pdbx_seq_one_letter_code
_entity_poly.pdbx_strand_id
1 'polypeptide(L)'
;MKEKTFRILSAFVDWTTVLITIVCGFMNFENVTYYTCSIHPVPMMSLYVRYRYWLKKIYGEEKGKQVYRKMRDFTIKMINNGTNHRLLIVLSMMVLASIIISWIVNKRLNRRFIAYYIFCIIVLCFATFIAGPFYIDGIYDK
;
A
#
# COMPACT_ATOMS: atom_id res chain seq x y z
N MET A 1 -5.90 23.69 -28.84
CA MET A 1 -5.59 23.76 -27.39
C MET A 1 -6.05 22.54 -26.57
N LYS A 2 -7.22 21.93 -26.83
CA LYS A 2 -7.78 20.90 -25.95
C LYS A 2 -6.93 19.61 -25.83
N GLU A 3 -6.42 19.07 -26.93
CA GLU A 3 -5.80 17.75 -26.93
C GLU A 3 -4.47 17.66 -26.14
N LYS A 4 -3.60 18.69 -26.25
CA LYS A 4 -2.33 18.74 -25.52
C LYS A 4 -2.55 18.83 -24.00
N THR A 5 -3.52 19.66 -23.57
CA THR A 5 -3.88 19.80 -22.16
C THR A 5 -4.44 18.50 -21.59
N PHE A 6 -5.30 17.80 -22.34
CA PHE A 6 -5.87 16.51 -21.92
C PHE A 6 -4.82 15.40 -21.82
N ARG A 7 -3.82 15.35 -22.72
CA ARG A 7 -2.72 14.39 -22.62
C ARG A 7 -1.83 14.64 -21.40
N ILE A 8 -1.54 15.91 -21.09
CA ILE A 8 -0.78 16.28 -19.89
C ILE A 8 -1.56 15.89 -18.63
N LEU A 9 -2.88 16.14 -18.61
CA LEU A 9 -3.75 15.75 -17.50
C LEU A 9 -3.77 14.24 -17.29
N SER A 10 -3.91 13.45 -18.36
CA SER A 10 -3.86 11.98 -18.28
C SER A 10 -2.53 11.50 -17.69
N ALA A 11 -1.40 12.01 -18.18
CA ALA A 11 -0.09 11.63 -17.67
C ALA A 11 0.10 12.01 -16.19
N PHE A 12 -0.41 13.17 -15.78
CA PHE A 12 -0.38 13.61 -14.39
C PHE A 12 -1.22 12.70 -13.48
N VAL A 13 -2.44 12.36 -13.88
CA VAL A 13 -3.30 11.42 -13.13
C VAL A 13 -2.64 10.05 -13.02
N ASP A 14 -2.06 9.55 -14.10
CA ASP A 14 -1.39 8.25 -14.10
C ASP A 14 -0.19 8.22 -13.14
N TRP A 15 0.65 9.26 -13.20
CA TRP A 15 1.82 9.38 -12.34
C TRP A 15 1.46 9.54 -10.86
N THR A 16 0.48 10.40 -10.55
CA THR A 16 0.00 10.60 -9.17
C THR A 16 -0.62 9.34 -8.61
N THR A 17 -1.37 8.59 -9.42
CA THR A 17 -1.98 7.34 -8.98
C THR A 17 -0.91 6.27 -8.69
N VAL A 18 0.14 6.17 -9.51
CA VAL A 18 1.30 5.29 -9.21
C VAL A 18 1.98 5.70 -7.91
N LEU A 19 2.25 6.99 -7.71
CA LEU A 19 2.89 7.51 -6.50
C LEU A 19 2.09 7.17 -5.24
N ILE A 20 0.77 7.43 -5.26
CA ILE A 20 -0.12 7.14 -4.13
C ILE A 20 -0.16 5.63 -3.87
N THR A 21 -0.15 4.81 -4.92
CA THR A 21 -0.12 3.34 -4.77
C THR A 21 1.14 2.87 -4.06
N ILE A 22 2.31 3.43 -4.41
CA ILE A 22 3.58 3.13 -3.73
C ILE A 22 3.50 3.51 -2.25
N VAL A 23 3.00 4.72 -1.95
CA VAL A 23 2.81 5.19 -0.57
C VAL A 23 1.86 4.26 0.19
N CYS A 24 0.74 3.85 -0.40
CA CYS A 24 -0.19 2.91 0.22
C CYS A 24 0.43 1.53 0.47
N GLY A 25 1.27 1.05 -0.43
CA GLY A 25 2.04 -0.18 -0.25
C GLY A 25 3.00 -0.09 0.93
N PHE A 26 3.72 1.02 1.08
CA PHE A 26 4.58 1.25 2.25
C PHE A 26 3.78 1.34 3.55
N MET A 27 2.65 2.03 3.53
CA MET A 27 1.77 2.18 4.70
C MET A 27 1.15 0.83 5.14
N ASN A 28 0.95 -0.09 4.20
CA ASN A 28 0.47 -1.46 4.45
C ASN A 28 1.61 -2.50 4.43
N PHE A 29 2.86 -2.09 4.58
CA PHE A 29 3.95 -3.04 4.57
C PHE A 29 3.96 -3.89 5.83
N GLU A 30 3.67 -3.29 6.99
CA GLU A 30 3.80 -3.98 8.27
C GLU A 30 2.73 -5.04 8.52
N ASN A 31 1.46 -4.76 8.22
CA ASN A 31 0.38 -5.75 8.35
C ASN A 31 0.56 -6.92 7.37
N VAL A 32 0.97 -6.66 6.12
CA VAL A 32 1.26 -7.72 5.13
C VAL A 32 2.45 -8.58 5.57
N THR A 33 3.51 -7.96 6.08
CA THR A 33 4.70 -8.68 6.56
C THR A 33 4.46 -9.46 7.85
N TYR A 34 3.55 -9.00 8.71
CA TYR A 34 3.10 -9.75 9.87
C TYR A 34 2.25 -10.96 9.49
N TYR A 35 1.27 -10.79 8.59
CA TYR A 35 0.41 -11.87 8.10
C TYR A 35 1.21 -12.99 7.42
N THR A 36 2.22 -12.64 6.62
CA THR A 36 3.10 -13.66 6.03
C THR A 36 3.94 -14.41 7.07
N CYS A 37 4.28 -13.76 8.19
CA CYS A 37 5.02 -14.39 9.29
C CYS A 37 4.15 -15.32 10.14
N SER A 38 2.84 -15.03 10.30
CA SER A 38 1.94 -15.86 11.11
C SER A 38 1.55 -17.17 10.42
N ILE A 39 1.57 -17.22 9.08
CA ILE A 39 1.19 -18.40 8.29
C ILE A 39 2.39 -19.31 7.99
N HIS A 40 3.62 -18.81 8.12
CA HIS A 40 4.85 -19.59 7.90
C HIS A 40 5.70 -19.72 9.18
N PRO A 41 5.52 -20.81 9.96
CA PRO A 41 6.30 -21.07 11.17
C PRO A 41 7.60 -21.82 10.85
N VAL A 42 8.57 -21.20 10.14
CA VAL A 42 9.88 -21.85 9.81
C VAL A 42 10.99 -20.76 9.77
N PRO A 43 12.28 -21.07 10.05
CA PRO A 43 13.27 -20.14 10.61
C PRO A 43 13.92 -19.21 9.56
N MET A 44 13.21 -18.95 8.45
CA MET A 44 13.63 -17.86 7.57
C MET A 44 13.28 -16.55 8.26
N MET A 45 14.29 -15.69 8.37
CA MET A 45 14.14 -14.31 8.84
C MET A 45 13.00 -13.66 8.04
N SER A 46 11.81 -13.58 8.65
CA SER A 46 10.61 -13.06 7.99
C SER A 46 10.85 -11.60 7.60
N LEU A 47 10.09 -11.07 6.65
CA LEU A 47 10.19 -9.66 6.27
C LEU A 47 10.08 -8.75 7.50
N TYR A 48 9.26 -9.15 8.47
CA TYR A 48 9.18 -8.54 9.80
C TYR A 48 10.53 -8.54 10.55
N VAL A 49 11.18 -9.69 10.69
CA VAL A 49 12.49 -9.80 11.39
C VAL A 49 13.59 -9.07 10.62
N ARG A 50 13.61 -9.14 9.29
CA ARG A 50 14.56 -8.42 8.42
C ARG A 50 14.41 -6.91 8.58
N TYR A 51 13.18 -6.40 8.60
CA TYR A 51 12.91 -4.98 8.80
C TYR A 51 13.40 -4.51 10.18
N ARG A 52 13.10 -5.27 11.24
CA ARG A 52 13.59 -4.95 12.59
C ARG A 52 15.12 -4.97 12.68
N TYR A 53 15.77 -5.95 12.06
CA TYR A 53 17.22 -6.05 12.03
C TYR A 53 17.85 -4.89 11.25
N TRP A 54 17.27 -4.53 10.10
CA TRP A 54 17.71 -3.39 9.31
C TRP A 54 17.62 -2.06 10.08
N LEU A 55 16.52 -1.84 10.81
CA LEU A 55 16.38 -0.67 11.69
C LEU A 55 17.44 -0.65 12.80
N LYS A 56 17.70 -1.79 13.45
CA LYS A 56 18.77 -1.91 14.45
C LYS A 56 20.15 -1.60 13.86
N LYS A 57 20.42 -2.06 12.63
CA LYS A 57 21.70 -1.84 11.94
C LYS A 57 21.93 -0.36 11.61
N ILE A 58 20.90 0.37 11.19
CA ILE A 58 21.02 1.79 10.80
C ILE A 58 21.03 2.71 12.02
N TYR A 59 20.12 2.50 12.96
CA TYR A 59 19.87 3.44 14.05
C TYR A 59 20.53 3.05 15.38
N GLY A 60 21.07 1.83 15.48
CA GLY A 60 21.46 1.21 16.74
C GLY A 60 20.28 0.53 17.43
N GLU A 61 20.57 -0.30 18.44
CA GLU A 61 19.55 -1.18 19.03
C GLU A 61 18.37 -0.43 19.67
N GLU A 62 18.64 0.53 20.56
CA GLU A 62 17.59 1.27 21.28
C GLU A 62 16.77 2.19 20.35
N LYS A 63 17.45 3.00 19.52
CA LYS A 63 16.75 3.86 18.55
C LYS A 63 16.00 3.04 17.49
N GLY A 64 16.56 1.91 17.03
CA GLY A 64 15.90 1.01 16.09
C GLY A 64 14.61 0.41 16.66
N LYS A 65 14.61 0.02 17.94
CA LYS A 65 13.38 -0.42 18.65
C LYS A 65 12.34 0.71 18.72
N GLN A 66 12.76 1.95 19.01
CA GLN A 66 11.84 3.10 19.06
C GLN A 66 11.22 3.43 17.70
N VAL A 67 12.02 3.45 16.63
CA VAL A 67 11.54 3.67 15.26
C VAL A 67 10.54 2.59 14.88
N TYR A 68 10.85 1.33 15.19
CA TYR A 68 9.93 0.21 14.94
C TYR A 68 8.59 0.40 15.67
N ARG A 69 8.61 0.73 16.97
CA ARG A 69 7.38 0.97 17.75
C ARG A 69 6.55 2.11 17.16
N LYS A 70 7.18 3.22 16.75
CA LYS A 70 6.47 4.34 16.09
C LYS A 70 5.77 3.91 14.80
N MET A 71 6.41 3.08 13.99
CA MET A 71 5.82 2.56 12.75
C MET A 71 4.66 1.62 13.03
N ARG A 72 4.81 0.74 14.03
CA ARG A 72 3.74 -0.13 14.53
C ARG A 72 2.53 0.64 15.01
N ASP A 73 2.74 1.61 15.89
CA ASP A 73 1.67 2.41 16.47
C ASP A 73 0.97 3.26 15.38
N PHE A 74 1.71 3.71 14.36
CA PHE A 74 1.15 4.35 13.17
C PHE A 74 0.26 3.39 12.37
N THR A 75 0.74 2.17 12.09
CA THR A 75 -0.03 1.13 11.37
C THR A 75 -1.33 0.77 12.11
N ILE A 76 -1.26 0.55 13.42
CA ILE A 76 -2.44 0.28 14.26
C ILE A 76 -3.44 1.44 14.15
N LYS A 77 -2.96 2.68 14.31
CA LYS A 77 -3.82 3.87 14.24
C LYS A 77 -4.49 3.99 12.87
N MET A 78 -3.79 3.68 11.79
CA MET A 78 -4.39 3.69 10.45
C MET A 78 -5.52 2.68 10.30
N ILE A 79 -5.28 1.43 10.74
CA ILE A 79 -6.27 0.35 10.63
C ILE A 79 -7.50 0.68 11.47
N ASN A 80 -7.31 1.07 12.73
CA ASN A 80 -8.39 1.43 13.65
C ASN A 80 -9.22 2.61 13.15
N ASN A 81 -8.57 3.60 12.52
CA ASN A 81 -9.28 4.75 11.94
C ASN A 81 -9.92 4.46 10.57
N GLY A 82 -9.80 3.23 10.05
CA GLY A 82 -10.30 2.86 8.73
C GLY A 82 -9.56 3.58 7.58
N THR A 83 -8.33 4.06 7.82
CA THR A 83 -7.56 4.83 6.82
C THR A 83 -7.27 3.98 5.58
N ASN A 84 -7.00 2.68 5.76
CA ASN A 84 -6.78 1.74 4.66
C ASN A 84 -8.01 1.62 3.75
N HIS A 85 -9.22 1.60 4.32
CA HIS A 85 -10.47 1.60 3.56
C HIS A 85 -10.63 2.89 2.75
N ARG A 86 -10.34 4.05 3.36
CA ARG A 86 -10.40 5.35 2.67
C ARG A 86 -9.39 5.42 1.52
N LEU A 87 -8.17 4.93 1.73
CA LEU A 87 -7.12 4.87 0.70
C LEU A 87 -7.53 3.98 -0.48
N LEU A 88 -8.14 2.82 -0.21
CA LEU A 88 -8.67 1.93 -1.25
C LEU A 88 -9.74 2.61 -2.10
N ILE A 89 -10.67 3.35 -1.46
CA ILE A 89 -11.73 4.10 -2.16
C ILE A 89 -11.13 5.22 -3.03
N VAL A 90 -10.21 6.02 -2.47
CA VAL A 90 -9.55 7.11 -3.21
C VAL A 90 -8.80 6.58 -4.42
N LEU A 91 -8.00 5.52 -4.26
CA LEU A 91 -7.28 4.90 -5.38
C LEU A 91 -8.24 4.36 -6.43
N SER A 92 -9.33 3.70 -6.04
CA SER A 92 -10.33 3.19 -6.97
C SER A 92 -10.96 4.31 -7.81
N MET A 93 -11.29 5.45 -7.18
CA MET A 93 -11.83 6.62 -7.89
C MET A 93 -10.82 7.24 -8.85
N MET A 94 -9.54 7.36 -8.46
CA MET A 94 -8.49 7.91 -9.33
C MET A 94 -8.26 7.04 -10.57
N VAL A 95 -8.34 5.71 -10.40
CA VAL A 95 -8.23 4.76 -11.51
C VAL A 95 -9.40 4.88 -12.47
N LEU A 96 -10.62 4.95 -11.95
CA LEU A 96 -11.81 5.17 -12.76
C LEU A 96 -11.68 6.48 -13.55
N ALA A 97 -11.20 7.55 -12.91
CA ALA A 97 -10.93 8.82 -13.59
C ALA A 97 -9.88 8.67 -14.70
N SER A 98 -8.76 7.98 -14.46
CA SER A 98 -7.74 7.72 -15.48
C SER A 98 -8.30 6.91 -16.67
N ILE A 99 -9.10 5.88 -16.41
CA ILE A 99 -9.73 5.07 -17.46
C ILE A 99 -10.69 5.92 -18.29
N ILE A 100 -11.54 6.73 -17.65
CA ILE A 100 -12.50 7.62 -18.33
C ILE A 100 -11.75 8.64 -19.20
N ILE A 101 -10.72 9.30 -18.66
CA ILE A 101 -9.91 10.27 -19.41
C ILE A 101 -9.21 9.58 -20.60
N SER A 102 -8.59 8.43 -20.37
CA SER A 102 -7.91 7.66 -21.42
C SER A 102 -8.86 7.23 -22.53
N TRP A 103 -10.08 6.83 -22.18
CA TRP A 103 -11.12 6.48 -23.15
C TRP A 103 -11.52 7.68 -24.01
N ILE A 104 -11.78 8.83 -23.38
CA ILE A 104 -12.21 10.05 -24.06
C ILE A 104 -11.12 10.59 -25.00
N VAL A 105 -9.86 10.57 -24.56
CA VAL A 105 -8.74 11.23 -25.26
C VAL A 105 -8.10 10.33 -26.31
N ASN A 106 -7.79 9.08 -25.94
CA ASN A 106 -6.97 8.20 -26.79
C ASN A 106 -7.79 7.14 -27.53
N LYS A 107 -9.08 6.96 -27.19
CA LYS A 107 -9.95 5.85 -27.65
C LYS A 107 -9.33 4.45 -27.50
N ARG A 108 -8.24 4.34 -26.71
CA ARG A 108 -7.51 3.11 -26.43
C ARG A 108 -7.02 3.16 -25.00
N LEU A 109 -7.23 2.06 -24.29
CA LEU A 109 -6.77 1.89 -22.93
C LEU A 109 -5.38 1.23 -22.92
N ASN A 110 -4.51 1.72 -22.05
CA ASN A 110 -3.21 1.09 -21.83
C ASN A 110 -3.40 -0.19 -21.00
N ARG A 111 -3.43 -1.35 -21.68
CA ARG A 111 -3.65 -2.66 -21.04
C ARG A 111 -2.63 -2.97 -19.93
N ARG A 112 -1.37 -2.53 -20.07
CA ARG A 112 -0.33 -2.74 -19.05
C ARG A 112 -0.63 -1.96 -17.78
N PHE A 113 -1.08 -0.73 -17.93
CA PHE A 113 -1.51 0.13 -16.83
C PHE A 113 -2.72 -0.48 -16.11
N ILE A 114 -3.73 -0.93 -16.85
CA ILE A 114 -4.90 -1.62 -16.26
C ILE A 114 -4.49 -2.87 -15.48
N ALA A 115 -3.62 -3.72 -16.04
CA ALA A 115 -3.15 -4.92 -15.35
C ALA A 115 -2.42 -4.58 -14.04
N TYR A 116 -1.56 -3.54 -14.07
CA TYR A 116 -0.92 -2.99 -12.87
C TYR A 116 -1.97 -2.57 -11.83
N TYR A 117 -3.04 -1.88 -12.21
CA TYR A 117 -4.09 -1.48 -11.27
C TYR A 117 -4.86 -2.62 -10.66
N ILE A 118 -5.26 -3.58 -11.48
CA ILE A 118 -5.98 -4.75 -10.99
C ILE A 118 -5.13 -5.46 -9.94
N PHE A 119 -3.84 -5.63 -10.21
CA PHE A 119 -2.90 -6.18 -9.23
C PHE A 119 -2.83 -5.33 -7.95
N CYS A 120 -2.72 -4.00 -8.07
CA CYS A 120 -2.68 -3.12 -6.91
C CYS A 120 -3.97 -3.15 -6.07
N ILE A 121 -5.15 -3.19 -6.71
CA ILE A 121 -6.43 -3.33 -6.02
C ILE A 121 -6.48 -4.65 -5.26
N ILE A 122 -6.06 -5.76 -5.88
CA ILE A 122 -6.01 -7.06 -5.21
C ILE A 122 -5.11 -7.01 -3.98
N VAL A 123 -3.90 -6.44 -4.10
CA VAL A 123 -2.95 -6.29 -2.98
C VAL A 123 -3.53 -5.41 -1.87
N LEU A 124 -4.18 -4.30 -2.21
CA LEU A 124 -4.77 -3.39 -1.22
C LEU A 124 -6.01 -3.98 -0.54
N CYS A 125 -6.85 -4.72 -1.28
CA CYS A 125 -7.96 -5.46 -0.71
C CYS A 125 -7.45 -6.50 0.28
N PHE A 126 -6.43 -7.27 -0.11
CA PHE A 126 -5.77 -8.22 0.80
C PHE A 126 -5.21 -7.52 2.05
N ALA A 127 -4.49 -6.42 1.88
CA ALA A 127 -3.93 -5.67 3.00
C ALA A 127 -5.01 -5.10 3.94
N THR A 128 -6.12 -4.61 3.37
CA THR A 128 -7.18 -3.92 4.11
C THR A 128 -8.11 -4.90 4.82
N PHE A 129 -8.55 -5.96 4.14
CA PHE A 129 -9.61 -6.84 4.63
C PHE A 129 -9.11 -8.15 5.23
N ILE A 130 -7.86 -8.53 4.96
CA ILE A 130 -7.29 -9.79 5.48
C ILE A 130 -6.12 -9.48 6.42
N ALA A 131 -5.05 -8.87 5.91
CA ALA A 131 -3.86 -8.64 6.70
C ALA A 131 -4.06 -7.62 7.83
N GLY A 132 -4.87 -6.58 7.59
CA GLY A 132 -5.20 -5.53 8.56
C GLY A 132 -5.89 -6.07 9.82
N PRO A 133 -7.06 -6.72 9.70
CA PRO A 133 -7.75 -7.32 10.84
C PRO A 133 -6.87 -8.33 11.57
N PHE A 134 -6.23 -9.24 10.84
CA PHE A 134 -5.33 -10.25 11.42
C PHE A 134 -4.17 -9.64 12.22
N TYR A 135 -3.64 -8.50 11.75
CA TYR A 135 -2.57 -7.77 12.44
C TYR A 135 -3.05 -7.14 13.74
N ILE A 136 -4.26 -6.57 13.77
CA ILE A 136 -4.87 -6.03 14.99
C ILE A 136 -5.14 -7.15 15.99
N ASP A 137 -5.83 -8.21 15.56
CA ASP A 137 -6.14 -9.35 16.43
C ASP A 137 -4.85 -9.95 17.01
N GLY A 138 -3.82 -10.18 16.18
CA GLY A 138 -2.54 -10.73 16.62
C GLY A 138 -1.71 -9.83 17.56
N ILE A 139 -2.02 -8.53 17.64
CA ILE A 139 -1.38 -7.59 18.58
C ILE A 139 -2.16 -7.47 19.88
N TYR A 140 -3.49 -7.50 19.84
CA TYR A 140 -4.36 -7.31 21.01
C TYR A 140 -4.73 -8.63 21.72
N ASP A 141 -4.66 -9.79 21.06
CA ASP A 141 -4.86 -11.11 21.67
C ASP A 141 -3.59 -11.69 22.33
N LYS A 142 -2.60 -10.85 22.62
CA LYS A 142 -1.36 -11.18 23.37
C LYS A 142 -1.25 -10.33 24.63
#